data_AF-A0A2N4XWM4-F1
#
_entry.id   AF-A0A2N4XWM4-F1
#
_cell.length_a   1.000
_cell.length_b   1.000
_cell.length_c   1.000
_cell.angle_alpha   90.00
_cell.angle_beta   90.00
_cell.angle_gamma   90.00
#
_symmetry.space_group_name_H-M   'P 1'
#
loop_
_entity.id
_entity.type
_entity.pdbx_description
1 polymer ?
#
loop_
_entity_poly.entity_id
_entity_poly.type
_entity_poly.pdbx_seq_one_letter_code
_entity_poly.pdbx_strand_id
1 'polypeptide(L)'
;MVSHAISQKFFDTDRFSGKTCDLHIKLASDGMLISIIPSRGDPDLCQAAVLAAKLATIPKPPNLQVYEIVKNATLVFSPQSIK
;
A
#
# COMPACT_ATOMS: atom_id res chain seq x y z
N MET A 1 -9.65 -0.10 0.67
CA MET A 1 -9.34 1.35 0.74
C MET A 1 -7.92 1.66 0.24
N VAL A 2 -6.86 1.21 0.91
CA VAL A 2 -5.47 1.55 0.51
C VAL A 2 -5.06 0.88 -0.81
N SER A 3 -5.33 -0.41 -0.98
CA SER A 3 -4.97 -1.14 -2.21
C SER A 3 -5.65 -0.54 -3.46
N HIS A 4 -6.88 -0.03 -3.33
CA HIS A 4 -7.63 0.57 -4.44
C HIS A 4 -7.04 1.91 -4.89
N ALA A 5 -6.58 2.74 -3.95
CA ALA A 5 -5.92 4.00 -4.27
C ALA A 5 -4.56 3.78 -4.98
N ILE A 6 -3.82 2.74 -4.58
CA ILE A 6 -2.55 2.36 -5.19
C ILE A 6 -2.78 1.81 -6.61
N SER A 7 -3.78 0.93 -6.79
CA SER A 7 -4.12 0.38 -8.12
C SER A 7 -4.59 1.43 -9.13
N GLN A 8 -5.27 2.50 -8.69
CA GLN A 8 -5.68 3.61 -9.57
C GLN A 8 -4.50 4.35 -10.22
N LYS A 9 -3.29 4.24 -9.66
CA LYS A 9 -2.06 4.81 -10.21
C LYS A 9 -1.16 3.76 -10.85
N PHE A 10 -1.60 2.51 -10.87
CA PHE A 10 -0.83 1.36 -11.32
C PHE A 10 -1.30 0.97 -12.73
N PHE A 11 -0.54 1.38 -13.75
CA PHE A 11 -0.93 1.21 -15.17
C PHE A 11 -0.54 -0.14 -15.79
N ASP A 12 0.40 -0.88 -15.18
CA ASP A 12 0.99 -2.11 -15.75
C ASP A 12 0.49 -3.38 -15.04
N THR A 13 -0.80 -3.47 -14.71
CA THR A 13 -1.35 -4.59 -13.92
C THR A 13 -1.10 -5.97 -14.54
N ASP A 14 -1.10 -6.07 -15.88
CA ASP A 14 -0.82 -7.32 -16.62
C ASP A 14 0.63 -7.79 -16.49
N ARG A 15 1.62 -6.88 -16.45
CA ARG A 15 3.05 -7.23 -16.29
C ARG A 15 3.38 -7.81 -14.93
N PHE A 16 2.54 -7.53 -13.94
CA PHE A 16 2.70 -7.99 -12.57
C PHE A 16 1.62 -9.00 -12.16
N SER A 17 0.95 -9.60 -13.16
CA SER A 17 0.08 -10.75 -12.95
C SER A 17 0.85 -11.91 -12.28
N GLY A 18 0.24 -12.50 -11.26
CA GLY A 18 0.77 -13.53 -10.37
C GLY A 18 1.70 -13.01 -9.29
N LYS A 19 2.09 -11.73 -9.34
CA LYS A 19 3.06 -11.16 -8.41
C LYS A 19 2.38 -10.46 -7.24
N THR A 20 3.07 -10.50 -6.11
CA THR A 20 2.69 -9.82 -4.87
C THR A 20 3.87 -9.08 -4.29
N CYS A 21 3.59 -8.02 -3.54
CA CYS A 21 4.57 -7.34 -2.71
C CYS A 21 4.01 -7.10 -1.31
N ASP A 22 4.72 -7.59 -0.31
CA ASP A 22 4.45 -7.35 1.09
C ASP A 22 5.14 -6.05 1.50
N LEU A 23 4.35 -5.06 1.90
CA LEU A 23 4.78 -3.73 2.26
C LEU A 23 4.49 -3.49 3.74
N HIS A 24 5.51 -3.19 4.53
CA HIS A 24 5.32 -2.73 5.91
C HIS A 24 5.14 -1.22 5.88
N ILE A 25 3.97 -0.75 6.32
CA ILE A 25 3.63 0.67 6.35
C ILE A 25 3.57 1.18 7.79
N LYS A 26 4.02 2.42 7.96
CA LYS A 26 3.80 3.22 9.16
C LYS A 26 2.97 4.44 8.81
N LEU A 27 1.84 4.58 9.50
CA LEU A 27 0.89 5.67 9.33
C LEU A 27 0.91 6.56 10.56
N ALA A 28 0.82 7.87 10.33
CA ALA A 28 0.54 8.85 11.36
C ALA A 28 -0.96 8.91 11.67
N SER A 29 -1.31 9.48 12.83
CA SER A 29 -2.70 9.57 13.29
C SER A 29 -3.59 10.51 12.47
N ASP A 30 -2.99 11.30 11.57
CA ASP A 30 -3.65 12.15 10.59
C ASP A 30 -3.87 11.46 9.23
N GLY A 31 -3.37 10.22 9.06
CA GLY A 31 -3.42 9.49 7.79
C GLY A 31 -2.18 9.68 6.90
N MET A 32 -1.17 10.45 7.32
CA MET A 32 0.06 10.60 6.55
C MET A 32 0.91 9.32 6.60
N LEU A 33 1.40 8.86 5.45
CA LEU A 33 2.34 7.74 5.36
C LEU A 33 3.73 8.21 5.85
N ILE A 34 4.14 7.75 7.03
CA ILE A 34 5.44 8.08 7.64
C ILE A 34 6.55 7.28 6.96
N SER A 35 6.32 5.97 6.78
CA SER A 35 7.32 5.06 6.25
C SER A 35 6.66 3.91 5.52
N ILE A 36 7.34 3.41 4.49
CA ILE A 36 6.95 2.23 3.76
C ILE A 36 8.21 1.45 3.39
N ILE A 37 8.23 0.17 3.75
CA ILE A 37 9.38 -0.72 3.55
C ILE A 37 8.87 -1.98 2.85
N PRO A 38 9.38 -2.31 1.65
CA PRO A 38 9.10 -3.59 1.03
C PRO A 38 9.80 -4.70 1.82
N SER A 39 9.02 -5.69 2.24
CA SER A 39 9.50 -6.85 3.01
C SER A 39 9.78 -8.04 2.11
N ARG A 40 8.86 -8.35 1.20
CA ARG A 40 8.94 -9.54 0.34
C ARG A 40 8.18 -9.34 -0.96
N GLY A 41 8.62 -9.97 -2.03
CA GLY A 41 7.91 -9.95 -3.31
C GLY A 41 8.82 -9.61 -4.48
N ASP A 42 8.18 -9.20 -5.57
CA ASP A 42 8.89 -8.77 -6.78
C ASP A 42 9.43 -7.34 -6.62
N PRO A 43 10.74 -7.10 -6.84
CA PRO A 43 11.37 -5.81 -6.54
C PRO A 43 10.81 -4.67 -7.38
N ASP A 44 10.50 -4.92 -8.66
CA ASP A 44 9.91 -3.91 -9.55
C ASP A 44 8.47 -3.56 -9.14
N LEU A 45 7.65 -4.58 -8.83
CA LEU A 45 6.30 -4.38 -8.29
C LEU A 45 6.34 -3.62 -6.97
N CYS A 46 7.23 -4.02 -6.06
CA CYS A 46 7.40 -3.40 -4.75
C CYS A 46 7.80 -1.93 -4.87
N GLN A 47 8.75 -1.60 -5.74
CA GLN A 47 9.19 -0.23 -5.95
C GLN A 47 8.07 0.64 -6.54
N ALA A 48 7.34 0.12 -7.53
CA ALA A 48 6.19 0.82 -8.10
C ALA A 48 5.08 1.01 -7.05
N ALA A 49 4.82 0.01 -6.21
CA ALA A 49 3.81 0.09 -5.16
C ALA A 49 4.22 1.10 -4.06
N VAL A 50 5.51 1.19 -3.74
CA VAL A 50 6.06 2.22 -2.84
C VAL A 50 5.82 3.62 -3.39
N LEU A 51 6.09 3.84 -4.68
CA LEU A 51 5.87 5.13 -5.32
C LEU A 51 4.39 5.51 -5.34
N ALA A 52 3.51 4.56 -5.71
CA ALA A 52 2.08 4.78 -5.71
C ALA A 52 1.53 5.03 -4.30
N ALA A 53 2.02 4.32 -3.27
CA ALA A 53 1.64 4.56 -1.88
C ALA A 53 2.07 5.94 -1.37
N LYS A 54 3.25 6.43 -1.77
CA LYS A 54 3.72 7.79 -1.44
C LYS A 54 2.87 8.88 -2.10
N LEU A 55 2.30 8.61 -3.27
CA LEU A 55 1.39 9.51 -3.97
C LEU A 55 -0.07 9.40 -3.49
N ALA A 56 -0.42 8.33 -2.77
CA ALA A 56 -1.77 8.08 -2.32
C ALA A 56 -2.11 8.95 -1.11
N THR A 57 -3.27 9.61 -1.16
CA THR A 57 -3.84 10.30 -0.01
C THR A 57 -4.60 9.29 0.84
N ILE A 58 -3.99 8.86 1.95
CA ILE A 58 -4.64 7.93 2.89
C ILE A 58 -5.51 8.77 3.84
N PRO A 59 -6.83 8.51 3.91
CA PRO A 59 -7.71 9.29 4.77
C PRO A 59 -7.39 9.02 6.24
N LYS A 60 -7.62 10.04 7.06
CA LYS A 60 -7.45 9.96 8.51
C LYS A 60 -8.26 8.79 9.08
N PRO A 61 -7.67 7.95 9.96
CA PRO A 61 -8.41 6.90 10.64
C PRO A 61 -9.62 7.45 11.41
N PRO A 62 -10.79 6.79 11.37
CA PRO A 62 -12.02 7.31 11.98
C PRO A 62 -11.97 7.32 13.52
N ASN A 63 -11.13 6.49 14.13
CA ASN A 63 -10.93 6.44 15.57
C ASN A 63 -9.53 5.90 15.93
N LEU A 64 -9.14 6.09 17.19
CA LEU A 64 -7.84 5.66 17.74
C LEU A 64 -7.64 4.14 17.67
N GLN A 65 -8.70 3.35 17.85
CA GLN A 65 -8.60 1.89 17.82
C GLN A 65 -8.22 1.37 16.43
N VAL A 66 -8.80 1.96 15.38
CA VAL A 66 -8.43 1.68 14.00
C VAL A 66 -7.00 2.17 13.72
N TYR A 67 -6.64 3.36 14.21
CA TYR A 67 -5.26 3.87 14.09
C TYR A 67 -4.23 2.91 14.71
N GLU A 68 -4.47 2.41 15.93
CA GLU A 68 -3.56 1.50 16.62
C GLU A 68 -3.29 0.21 15.84
N ILE A 69 -4.25 -0.25 15.04
CA ILE A 69 -4.13 -1.44 14.19
C ILE A 69 -3.36 -1.10 12.90
N VAL A 70 -3.61 0.07 12.29
CA VAL A 70 -3.04 0.42 10.98
C VAL A 70 -1.73 1.21 11.05
N LYS A 71 -1.36 1.76 12.22
CA LYS A 71 -0.13 2.55 12.41
C LYS A 71 1.14 1.78 12.11
N ASN A 72 1.10 0.45 12.22
CA ASN A 72 2.20 -0.45 11.87
C ASN A 72 1.60 -1.75 11.33
N ALA A 73 1.29 -1.73 10.03
CA ALA A 73 0.60 -2.84 9.36
C ALA A 73 1.43 -3.37 8.19
N THR A 74 1.29 -4.67 7.94
CA THR A 74 1.81 -5.33 6.74
C THR A 74 0.68 -5.41 5.71
N LEU A 75 0.89 -4.79 4.55
CA LEU A 75 -0.03 -4.76 3.43
C LEU A 75 0.51 -5.65 2.31
N VAL A 76 -0.26 -6.67 1.91
CA VAL A 76 0.04 -7.44 0.71
C VAL A 76 -0.59 -6.74 -0.50
N PHE A 77 0.24 -6.20 -1.38
CA PHE A 77 -0.18 -5.57 -2.62
C PHE A 77 -0.12 -6.58 -3.77
N SER A 78 -1.25 -6.79 -4.44
CA SER A 78 -1.32 -7.52 -5.71
C SER A 78 -2.20 -6.75 -6.69
N PRO A 79 -1.69 -6.42 -7.90
CA PRO A 79 -2.41 -5.58 -8.85
C PRO A 79 -3.66 -6.24 -9.45
N GLN A 80 -3.83 -7.55 -9.33
CA GLN A 80 -4.91 -8.30 -9.99
C GLN A 80 -6.21 -8.45 -9.20
N SER A 81 -6.24 -8.15 -7.89
CA SER A 81 -7.44 -8.36 -7.07
C SER A 81 -8.44 -7.20 -7.11
N ILE A 82 -8.33 -6.31 -8.11
CA ILE A 82 -9.32 -5.25 -8.34
C ILE A 82 -9.95 -5.47 -9.70
N LYS A 83 -10.86 -6.43 -9.75
CA LYS A 83 -11.94 -6.46 -10.74
C LYS A 83 -13.22 -5.99 -10.09
#